data_AF-A0AAU3FUQ6-F1
#
_entry.id   AF-A0AAU3FUQ6-F1
#
_cell.length_a   1.000
_cell.length_b   1.000
_cell.length_c   1.000
_cell.angle_alpha   90.00
_cell.angle_beta   90.00
_cell.angle_gamma   90.00
#
_symmetry.space_group_name_H-M   'P 1'
#
loop_
_entity.id
_entity.type
_entity.pdbx_description
1 polymer ?
#
loop_
_entity_poly.entity_id
_entity_poly.type
_entity_poly.pdbx_seq_one_letter_code
_entity_poly.pdbx_strand_id
1 'polypeptide(L)'
;MTTAEPPRLIPTGTCWCGCGKETGIGAFWARGHDKIAEAALTAAEYGGSVARLLHHYGYGPERPVIDEAVRQGDWEACGTGDCWYKGTRESVRGHKRKYLH
;
A
#
# COMPACT_ATOMS: atom_id res chain seq x y z
N MET A 1 3.48 5.42 24.61
CA MET A 1 4.42 5.98 23.61
C MET A 1 3.66 7.05 22.87
N THR A 2 4.17 8.29 22.87
CA THR A 2 3.49 9.44 22.27
C THR A 2 3.51 9.26 20.76
N THR A 3 2.37 8.93 20.15
CA THR A 3 2.22 8.80 18.71
C THR A 3 2.23 10.21 18.12
N ALA A 4 3.42 10.77 17.91
CA ALA A 4 3.55 12.01 17.18
C ALA A 4 2.99 11.79 15.77
N GLU A 5 2.09 12.66 15.32
CA GLU A 5 1.56 12.63 13.97
C GLU A 5 2.72 12.71 12.97
N PRO A 6 2.76 11.84 11.94
CA PRO A 6 3.83 11.88 10.96
C PRO A 6 3.86 13.25 10.26
N PRO A 7 5.06 13.76 9.92
CA PRO A 7 5.19 15.07 9.30
C PRO A 7 4.45 15.10 7.97
N ARG A 8 3.79 16.23 7.69
CA ARG A 8 3.13 16.45 6.41
C ARG A 8 4.17 16.49 5.29
N LEU A 9 4.04 15.59 4.32
CA LEU A 9 4.87 15.57 3.12
C LEU A 9 4.37 16.61 2.10
N ILE A 10 5.29 17.35 1.47
CA ILE A 10 4.99 18.39 0.49
C ILE A 10 5.66 18.04 -0.85
N PRO A 11 4.91 17.95 -1.97
CA PRO A 11 5.49 17.72 -3.30
C PRO A 11 6.47 18.83 -3.71
N THR A 12 7.55 18.46 -4.38
CA THR A 12 8.65 19.38 -4.74
C THR A 12 8.59 19.89 -6.17
N GLY A 13 7.64 19.42 -6.98
CA GLY A 13 7.58 19.70 -8.42
C GLY A 13 8.48 18.79 -9.28
N THR A 14 9.24 17.89 -8.66
CA THR A 14 10.08 16.91 -9.35
C THR A 14 9.77 15.50 -8.84
N CYS A 15 9.85 14.52 -9.74
CA CYS A 15 9.47 13.15 -9.44
C CYS A 15 10.38 12.52 -8.38
N TRP A 16 9.78 12.06 -7.28
CA TRP A 16 10.49 11.45 -6.16
C TRP A 16 11.09 10.07 -6.44
N CYS A 17 10.83 9.48 -7.62
CA CYS A 17 11.55 8.27 -8.03
C CYS A 17 13.02 8.57 -8.43
N GLY A 18 13.44 9.85 -8.45
CA GLY A 18 14.80 10.27 -8.77
C GLY A 18 15.11 10.45 -10.25
N CYS A 19 14.12 10.32 -11.15
CA CYS A 19 14.35 10.44 -12.60
C CYS A 19 14.49 11.88 -13.10
N GLY A 20 14.31 12.89 -12.24
CA GLY A 20 14.42 14.31 -12.58
C GLY A 20 13.25 14.89 -13.38
N LYS A 21 12.23 14.10 -13.76
CA LYS A 21 11.04 14.61 -14.47
C LYS A 21 10.24 15.57 -13.59
N GLU A 22 9.71 16.62 -14.21
CA GLU A 22 8.72 17.49 -13.56
C GLU A 22 7.41 16.75 -13.28
N THR A 23 6.76 17.08 -12.17
CA THR A 23 5.45 16.53 -11.79
C THR A 23 4.36 17.59 -11.89
N GLY A 24 3.11 17.14 -12.04
CA GLY A 24 1.97 18.04 -11.95
C GLY A 24 1.84 18.68 -10.57
N ILE A 25 1.13 19.81 -10.49
CA ILE A 25 0.87 20.50 -9.22
C ILE A 25 0.27 19.52 -8.21
N GLY A 26 0.88 19.42 -7.02
CA GLY A 26 0.42 18.55 -5.95
C GLY A 26 0.80 17.07 -6.10
N ALA A 27 1.55 16.68 -7.14
CA ALA A 27 1.96 15.29 -7.36
C ALA A 27 3.42 15.03 -6.94
N PHE A 28 3.63 13.92 -6.22
CA PHE A 28 4.97 13.43 -5.84
C PHE A 28 5.67 12.64 -6.96
N TRP A 29 4.90 12.02 -7.85
CA TRP A 29 5.41 11.13 -8.90
C TRP A 29 4.91 11.52 -10.28
N ALA A 30 5.73 11.27 -11.30
CA ALA A 30 5.24 11.15 -12.66
C ALA A 30 4.31 9.93 -12.77
N ARG A 31 3.43 9.89 -13.78
CA ARG A 31 2.41 8.83 -13.91
C ARG A 31 3.04 7.43 -13.88
N GLY A 32 2.66 6.62 -12.90
CA GLY A 32 3.12 5.24 -12.71
C GLY A 32 4.50 5.08 -12.05
N HIS A 33 5.16 6.18 -11.67
CA HIS A 33 6.48 6.14 -11.05
C HIS A 33 6.45 5.86 -9.54
N ASP A 34 5.27 5.89 -8.91
CA ASP A 34 5.06 5.43 -7.53
C ASP A 34 5.47 3.96 -7.37
N LYS A 35 5.07 3.11 -8.32
CA LYS A 35 5.44 1.68 -8.31
C LYS A 35 6.91 1.42 -8.63
N ILE A 36 7.52 2.27 -9.45
CA ILE A 36 8.97 2.23 -9.68
C ILE A 36 9.72 2.55 -8.38
N ALA A 37 9.28 3.59 -7.67
CA ALA A 37 9.89 3.97 -6.38
C ALA A 37 9.72 2.87 -5.32
N GLU A 38 8.54 2.25 -5.21
CA GLU A 38 8.28 1.12 -4.31
C GLU A 38 9.18 -0.10 -4.62
N ALA A 39 9.34 -0.44 -5.90
CA ALA A 39 10.22 -1.52 -6.34
C ALA A 39 11.70 -1.20 -6.07
N ALA A 40 12.13 0.05 -6.33
CA ALA A 40 13.49 0.50 -6.05
C ALA A 40 13.80 0.47 -4.55
N LEU A 41 12.87 0.92 -3.70
CA LEU A 41 12.97 0.79 -2.24
C LEU A 41 13.10 -0.68 -1.82
N THR A 42 12.27 -1.55 -2.39
CA THR A 42 12.31 -2.99 -2.11
C THR A 42 13.66 -3.59 -2.50
N ALA A 43 14.23 -3.19 -3.63
CA ALA A 43 15.55 -3.62 -4.08
C ALA A 43 16.68 -3.11 -3.16
N ALA A 44 16.70 -1.81 -2.86
CA ALA A 44 17.76 -1.16 -2.10
C ALA A 44 17.82 -1.62 -0.64
N GLU A 45 16.66 -1.74 0.01
CA GLU A 45 16.60 -2.00 1.47
C GLU A 45 16.32 -3.46 1.81
N TYR A 46 15.69 -4.21 0.90
CA TYR A 46 15.18 -5.56 1.17
C TYR A 46 15.64 -6.62 0.16
N GLY A 47 16.63 -6.30 -0.68
CA GLY A 47 17.19 -7.24 -1.66
C GLY A 47 16.17 -7.72 -2.70
N GLY A 48 15.17 -6.90 -3.00
CA GLY A 48 14.11 -7.22 -3.97
C GLY A 48 13.06 -8.20 -3.43
N SER A 49 13.09 -8.55 -2.14
CA SER A 49 12.17 -9.50 -1.54
C SER A 49 11.04 -8.80 -0.77
N VAL A 50 9.82 -8.89 -1.30
CA VAL A 50 8.61 -8.44 -0.59
C VAL A 50 8.42 -9.21 0.72
N ALA A 51 8.79 -10.49 0.77
CA ALA A 51 8.72 -11.27 2.00
C ALA A 51 9.65 -10.69 3.09
N ARG A 52 10.85 -10.23 2.71
CA ARG A 52 11.78 -9.57 3.65
C ARG A 52 11.26 -8.20 4.09
N LEU A 53 10.68 -7.42 3.17
CA LEU A 53 9.99 -6.16 3.50
C LEU A 53 8.88 -6.40 4.53
N LEU A 54 7.98 -7.35 4.28
CA LEU A 54 6.88 -7.65 5.19
C LEU A 54 7.39 -8.14 6.56
N HIS A 55 8.38 -9.04 6.55
CA HIS A 55 8.97 -9.54 7.78
C HIS A 55 9.66 -8.43 8.60
N HIS A 56 10.32 -7.47 7.95
CA HIS A 56 10.92 -6.31 8.60
C HIS A 56 9.90 -5.49 9.40
N TYR A 57 8.67 -5.36 8.90
CA TYR A 57 7.56 -4.68 9.60
C TYR A 57 6.76 -5.61 10.53
N GLY A 58 7.26 -6.82 10.79
CA GLY A 58 6.64 -7.80 11.67
C GLY A 58 5.37 -8.43 11.10
N TYR A 59 5.24 -8.50 9.78
CA TYR A 59 4.18 -9.24 9.10
C TYR A 59 4.67 -10.62 8.66
N GLY A 60 3.74 -11.58 8.62
CA GLY A 60 4.02 -12.98 8.26
C GLY A 60 2.77 -13.84 8.35
N PRO A 61 2.89 -15.18 8.28
CA PRO A 61 1.75 -16.09 8.38
C PRO A 61 0.90 -15.90 9.64
N GLU A 62 1.54 -15.66 10.79
CA GLU A 62 0.86 -15.43 12.07
C GLU A 62 0.31 -14.00 12.24
N ARG A 63 0.76 -13.06 11.39
CA ARG A 63 0.28 -11.67 11.37
C ARG A 63 0.14 -11.19 9.92
N PRO A 64 -0.94 -11.60 9.23
CA PRO A 64 -1.14 -11.25 7.82
C PRO A 64 -1.34 -9.74 7.64
N VAL A 65 -0.60 -9.12 6.72
CA VAL A 65 -0.68 -7.67 6.47
C VAL A 65 -2.07 -7.23 6.00
N ILE A 66 -2.79 -8.09 5.28
CA ILE A 66 -4.17 -7.80 4.82
C ILE A 66 -5.17 -7.78 5.99
N ASP A 67 -4.93 -8.56 7.04
CA ASP A 67 -5.79 -8.59 8.22
C ASP A 67 -5.53 -7.36 9.08
N GLU A 68 -4.28 -6.92 9.16
CA GLU A 68 -3.90 -5.67 9.80
C GLU A 68 -4.54 -4.46 9.09
N ALA A 69 -4.53 -4.41 7.75
CA ALA A 69 -5.17 -3.35 6.98
C ALA A 69 -6.69 -3.26 7.26
N VAL A 70 -7.35 -4.41 7.42
CA VAL A 70 -8.76 -4.45 7.85
C VAL A 70 -8.92 -3.99 9.30
N ARG A 71 -8.03 -4.44 10.20
CA ARG A 71 -8.05 -4.07 11.62
C ARG A 71 -7.86 -2.55 11.83
N GLN A 72 -7.07 -1.91 10.99
CA GLN A 72 -6.84 -0.45 11.01
C GLN A 72 -7.97 0.35 10.37
N GLY A 73 -8.90 -0.31 9.67
CA GLY A 73 -10.06 0.32 9.03
C GLY A 73 -9.80 0.88 7.63
N ASP A 74 -8.59 0.71 7.09
CA ASP A 74 -8.28 1.13 5.72
C ASP A 74 -8.93 0.21 4.68
N TRP A 75 -9.04 -1.08 4.99
CA TRP A 75 -9.63 -2.11 4.12
C TRP A 75 -10.84 -2.77 4.78
N GLU A 76 -11.68 -3.40 3.96
CA GLU A 76 -12.86 -4.17 4.38
C GLU A 76 -12.71 -5.64 3.96
N ALA A 77 -13.24 -6.55 4.78
CA ALA A 77 -13.44 -7.94 4.39
C ALA A 77 -14.77 -8.08 3.63
N CYS A 78 -14.86 -9.06 2.72
CA CYS A 78 -16.12 -9.34 2.02
C CYS A 78 -17.26 -9.66 2.99
N GLY A 79 -16.99 -10.50 4.00
CA GLY A 79 -17.97 -10.87 5.04
C GLY A 79 -19.07 -11.83 4.58
N THR A 80 -19.01 -12.35 3.35
CA THR A 80 -19.97 -13.34 2.83
C THR A 80 -19.36 -14.74 2.97
N GLY A 81 -19.94 -15.57 3.86
CA GLY A 81 -19.45 -16.91 4.15
C GLY A 81 -17.95 -16.94 4.47
N ASP A 82 -17.25 -17.95 3.95
CA ASP A 82 -15.80 -18.14 4.13
C ASP A 82 -14.96 -17.41 3.06
N CYS A 83 -15.49 -16.34 2.45
CA CYS A 83 -14.78 -15.62 1.41
C CYS A 83 -13.52 -14.92 1.95
N TRP A 84 -12.35 -15.30 1.43
CA TRP A 84 -11.06 -14.74 1.82
C TRP A 84 -10.84 -13.26 1.41
N TYR A 85 -11.64 -12.73 0.47
CA TYR A 85 -11.34 -11.44 -0.15
C TYR A 85 -11.40 -10.26 0.84
N LYS A 86 -10.32 -9.46 0.85
CA LYS A 86 -10.17 -8.22 1.60
C LYS A 86 -9.60 -7.15 0.67
N GLY A 87 -10.05 -5.91 0.79
CA GLY A 87 -9.63 -4.82 -0.10
C GLY A 87 -10.25 -3.49 0.29
N THR A 88 -10.05 -2.47 -0.55
CA THR A 88 -10.79 -1.20 -0.39
C THR A 88 -12.30 -1.45 -0.50
N ARG A 89 -13.11 -0.52 0.04
CA ARG A 89 -14.57 -0.60 -0.06
C ARG A 89 -15.07 -0.79 -1.49
N GLU A 90 -14.51 -0.05 -2.44
CA GLU A 90 -14.87 -0.14 -3.86
C GLU A 90 -14.51 -1.51 -4.43
N SER A 91 -13.34 -2.02 -4.06
CA SER A 91 -12.85 -3.34 -4.45
C SER A 91 -13.76 -4.46 -3.92
N VAL A 92 -14.17 -4.39 -2.65
CA VAL A 92 -15.10 -5.35 -2.04
C VAL A 92 -16.47 -5.28 -2.69
N ARG A 93 -17.03 -4.09 -2.95
CA ARG A 93 -18.31 -3.95 -3.67
C ARG A 93 -18.25 -4.53 -5.08
N GLY A 94 -17.14 -4.30 -5.79
CA GLY A 94 -16.90 -4.89 -7.10
C GLY A 94 -16.80 -6.40 -7.05
N HIS A 95 -16.08 -6.93 -6.06
CA HIS A 95 -15.98 -8.36 -5.79
C HIS A 95 -17.37 -8.97 -5.53
N LYS A 96 -18.19 -8.38 -4.65
CA LYS A 96 -19.51 -8.91 -4.34
C LYS A 96 -20.43 -9.02 -5.55
N ARG A 97 -20.46 -7.98 -6.38
CA ARG A 97 -21.21 -7.99 -7.64
C ARG A 97 -20.72 -9.08 -8.61
N LYS A 98 -19.41 -9.32 -8.67
CA LYS A 98 -18.82 -10.31 -9.59
C LYS A 98 -19.12 -11.75 -9.16
N TYR A 99 -19.16 -12.02 -7.86
CA TYR A 99 -19.33 -13.37 -7.32
C TYR A 99 -20.72 -13.61 -6.68
N LEU A 100 -21.66 -12.67 -6.85
CA LEU A 100 -23.04 -12.73 -6.34
C LEU A 100 -23.13 -12.94 -4.82
N HIS A 101 -22.26 -12.22 -4.09
CA HIS A 101 -22.19 -12.18 -2.62
C HIS A 101 -22.99 -11.02 -2.02
#